data_AF-A0A2G4R6Z4-F1
#
_entry.id   AF-A0A2G4R6Z4-F1
#
_cell.length_a   1.000
_cell.length_b   1.000
_cell.length_c   1.000
_cell.angle_alpha   90.00
_cell.angle_beta   90.00
_cell.angle_gamma   90.00
#
_symmetry.space_group_name_H-M   'P 1'
#
loop_
_entity.id
_entity.type
_entity.pdbx_description
1 polymer ?
#
loop_
_entity_poly.entity_id
_entity_poly.type
_entity_poly.pdbx_seq_one_letter_code
_entity_poly.pdbx_strand_id
1 'polypeptide(L)'
;MEKVLKKFIIIFFIPLALWAEFVVKSYQELKNERVVRQNYEESCGAASLATLLNLIDDKKLSELELLQVMSEKELYTDMVSFADLNEAVEKLGYESKAYKIDKQILEKLVNVPMLVKIEDDPRFPHFVVIINHKGSYLQVLDPSHGEYISSKREFYSIWDRYDKGGYALIIVPKKTLKTFKLNLPNKINYEFDFNFFK
;
A
#
# COMPACT_ATOMS: atom_id res chain seq x y z
N MET A 1 31.84 48.33 -14.04
CA MET A 1 31.48 47.97 -12.64
C MET A 1 30.41 46.87 -12.56
N GLU A 2 29.39 46.84 -13.44
CA GLU A 2 28.33 45.81 -13.42
C GLU A 2 28.80 44.36 -13.52
N LYS A 3 29.85 44.07 -14.32
CA LYS A 3 30.39 42.70 -14.45
C LYS A 3 31.02 42.15 -13.17
N VAL A 4 31.56 43.03 -12.33
CA VAL A 4 32.16 42.66 -11.04
C VAL A 4 31.05 42.43 -10.01
N LEU A 5 30.02 43.29 -10.00
CA LEU A 5 28.85 43.17 -9.12
C LEU A 5 28.04 41.89 -9.40
N LYS A 6 27.86 41.50 -10.68
CA LYS A 6 27.22 40.22 -11.04
C LYS A 6 28.01 39.00 -10.57
N LYS A 7 29.35 39.04 -10.63
CA LYS A 7 30.20 37.94 -10.11
C LYS A 7 30.10 37.82 -8.59
N PHE A 8 30.05 38.94 -7.87
CA PHE A 8 29.84 38.93 -6.42
C PHE A 8 28.46 38.40 -6.02
N ILE A 9 27.39 38.74 -6.76
CA ILE A 9 26.06 38.16 -6.55
C ILE A 9 26.07 36.63 -6.74
N ILE A 10 26.73 36.14 -7.79
CA ILE A 10 26.79 34.69 -8.06
C ILE A 10 27.57 33.98 -6.94
N ILE A 11 28.70 34.54 -6.49
CA ILE A 11 29.50 33.97 -5.40
C ILE A 11 28.77 34.00 -4.05
N PHE A 12 27.90 34.99 -3.81
CA PHE A 12 27.13 35.09 -2.58
C PHE A 12 25.92 34.13 -2.54
N PHE A 13 25.35 33.76 -3.69
CA PHE A 13 24.22 32.81 -3.79
C PHE A 13 24.62 31.35 -4.00
N ILE A 14 25.84 31.05 -4.48
CA ILE A 14 26.37 29.68 -4.57
C ILE A 14 26.39 28.94 -3.20
N PRO A 15 26.79 29.55 -2.07
CA PRO A 15 26.78 28.85 -0.79
C PRO A 15 25.36 28.56 -0.27
N LEU A 16 24.32 29.28 -0.71
CA LEU A 16 22.92 28.94 -0.36
C LEU A 16 22.44 27.67 -1.08
N ALA A 17 22.95 27.38 -2.28
CA ALA A 17 22.59 26.18 -3.02
C ALA A 17 23.28 24.90 -2.50
N LEU A 18 24.29 25.04 -1.63
CA LEU A 18 25.04 23.93 -1.02
C LEU A 18 24.43 23.41 0.29
N TRP A 19 23.31 24.00 0.74
CA TRP A 19 22.52 23.52 1.89
C TRP A 19 21.36 22.63 1.45
N ALA A 20 21.56 21.87 0.36
CA ALA A 20 20.65 20.78 0.04
C ALA A 20 20.95 19.63 1.02
N GLU A 21 20.27 19.63 2.17
CA GLU A 21 20.20 18.45 3.02
C GLU A 21 19.55 17.33 2.18
N PHE A 22 20.34 16.37 1.74
CA PHE A 22 19.80 15.14 1.17
C PHE A 22 19.02 14.45 2.30
N VAL A 23 17.70 14.55 2.26
CA VAL A 23 16.82 13.81 3.18
C VAL A 23 16.97 12.33 2.84
N VAL A 24 17.89 11.66 3.54
CA VAL A 24 18.11 10.22 3.40
C VAL A 24 16.93 9.52 4.08
N LYS A 25 16.10 8.84 3.28
CA LYS A 25 15.07 7.94 3.78
C LYS A 25 15.63 6.53 3.88
N SER A 26 15.37 5.88 5.01
CA SER A 26 15.60 4.45 5.19
C SER A 26 14.68 3.63 4.28
N TYR A 27 15.06 2.38 4.01
CA TYR A 27 14.22 1.46 3.25
C TYR A 27 12.85 1.23 3.92
N GLN A 28 12.80 1.22 5.26
CA GLN A 28 11.55 1.08 6.00
C GLN A 28 10.62 2.29 5.80
N GLU A 29 11.16 3.51 5.84
CA GLU A 29 10.38 4.73 5.58
C GLU A 29 9.82 4.74 4.15
N LEU A 30 10.59 4.27 3.18
CA LEU A 30 10.13 4.16 1.79
C LEU A 30 8.98 3.16 1.64
N LYS A 31 9.10 1.96 2.22
CA LYS A 31 8.03 0.94 2.17
C LYS A 31 6.75 1.38 2.88
N ASN A 32 6.88 2.20 3.92
CA ASN A 32 5.75 2.60 4.75
C ASN A 32 5.11 3.92 4.29
N GLU A 33 5.66 4.60 3.29
CA GLU A 33 5.20 5.93 2.83
C GLU A 33 3.71 5.95 2.43
N ARG A 34 3.20 4.83 1.90
CA ARG A 34 1.80 4.69 1.47
C ARG A 34 0.99 3.71 2.31
N VAL A 35 1.54 3.24 3.43
CA VAL A 35 0.93 2.20 4.27
C VAL A 35 0.72 2.74 5.67
N VAL A 36 -0.52 2.66 6.15
CA VAL A 36 -0.80 2.86 7.57
C VAL A 36 -0.37 1.60 8.31
N ARG A 37 0.66 1.73 9.13
CA ARG A 37 1.21 0.63 9.94
C ARG A 37 0.25 0.27 11.07
N GLN A 38 0.10 -1.02 11.34
CA GLN A 38 -0.60 -1.50 12.53
C GLN A 38 0.33 -1.43 13.75
N ASN A 39 -0.22 -1.04 14.90
CA ASN A 39 0.47 -1.09 16.19
C ASN A 39 0.02 -2.28 17.06
N TYR A 40 -1.14 -2.86 16.76
CA TYR A 40 -1.69 -4.04 17.43
C TYR A 40 -1.79 -5.20 16.45
N GLU A 41 -1.61 -6.46 16.88
CA GLU A 41 -1.62 -7.61 15.95
C GLU A 41 -2.99 -7.78 15.27
N GLU A 42 -4.06 -7.56 16.02
CA GLU A 42 -5.43 -7.81 15.59
C GLU A 42 -6.05 -6.63 14.79
N SER A 43 -5.43 -5.44 14.82
CA SER A 43 -5.91 -4.23 14.12
C SER A 43 -5.54 -4.15 12.63
N CYS A 44 -5.02 -5.24 12.04
CA CYS A 44 -4.62 -5.29 10.62
C CYS A 44 -5.75 -4.88 9.67
N GLY A 45 -7.02 -5.17 10.02
CA GLY A 45 -8.21 -4.75 9.27
C GLY A 45 -8.39 -3.23 9.25
N ALA A 46 -8.31 -2.59 10.42
CA ALA A 46 -8.43 -1.14 10.55
C ALA A 46 -7.29 -0.40 9.81
N ALA A 47 -6.05 -0.86 9.98
CA ALA A 47 -4.89 -0.27 9.31
C ALA A 47 -4.92 -0.46 7.78
N SER A 48 -5.36 -1.64 7.31
CA SER A 48 -5.58 -1.88 5.87
C SER A 48 -6.68 -0.98 5.31
N LEU A 49 -7.77 -0.80 6.06
CA LEU A 49 -8.87 0.04 5.61
C LEU A 49 -8.47 1.52 5.57
N ALA A 50 -7.76 2.00 6.58
CA ALA A 50 -7.18 3.34 6.59
C ALA A 50 -6.26 3.55 5.37
N THR A 51 -5.40 2.57 5.08
CA THR A 51 -4.53 2.57 3.90
C THR A 51 -5.35 2.68 2.60
N LEU A 52 -6.39 1.86 2.44
CA LEU A 52 -7.25 1.88 1.24
C LEU A 52 -7.92 3.24 1.05
N LEU A 53 -8.53 3.80 2.09
CA LEU A 53 -9.22 5.10 2.04
C LEU A 53 -8.25 6.25 1.75
N ASN A 54 -7.04 6.21 2.31
CA ASN A 54 -6.00 7.18 2.03
C ASN A 54 -5.55 7.11 0.57
N LEU A 55 -5.46 5.91 -0.02
CA LEU A 55 -5.08 5.72 -1.42
C LEU A 55 -6.14 6.22 -2.42
N ILE A 56 -7.42 5.96 -2.16
CA ILE A 56 -8.48 6.26 -3.14
C ILE A 56 -8.97 7.71 -3.09
N ASP A 57 -8.91 8.36 -1.92
CA ASP A 57 -9.55 9.66 -1.69
C ASP A 57 -8.63 10.73 -1.07
N ASP A 58 -7.32 10.43 -0.94
CA ASP A 58 -6.32 11.29 -0.29
C ASP A 58 -6.70 11.67 1.14
N LYS A 59 -7.31 10.72 1.87
CA LYS A 59 -7.52 10.87 3.30
C LYS A 59 -6.17 10.78 4.04
N LYS A 60 -6.18 11.21 5.30
CA LYS A 60 -5.04 11.10 6.22
C LYS A 60 -5.45 10.35 7.48
N LEU A 61 -6.18 9.26 7.29
CA LEU A 61 -6.67 8.43 8.37
C LEU A 61 -5.53 7.61 8.97
N SER A 62 -5.50 7.56 10.29
CA SER A 62 -4.64 6.70 11.10
C SER A 62 -5.37 5.42 11.50
N GLU A 63 -4.61 4.42 11.93
CA GLU A 63 -5.15 3.19 12.52
C GLU A 63 -6.12 3.50 13.68
N LEU A 64 -5.72 4.40 14.58
CA LEU A 64 -6.51 4.74 15.77
C LEU A 64 -7.86 5.39 15.41
N GLU A 65 -7.88 6.29 14.42
CA GLU A 65 -9.13 6.90 13.95
C GLU A 65 -10.07 5.86 13.36
N LEU A 66 -9.56 4.87 12.62
CA LEU A 66 -10.40 3.78 12.11
C LEU A 66 -10.90 2.88 13.23
N LEU A 67 -10.04 2.53 14.19
CA LEU A 67 -10.46 1.76 15.37
C LEU A 67 -11.58 2.48 16.15
N GLN A 68 -11.52 3.80 16.27
CA GLN A 68 -12.56 4.61 16.90
C GLN A 68 -13.88 4.60 16.12
N VAL A 69 -13.83 4.65 14.78
CA VAL A 69 -15.03 4.55 13.92
C VAL A 69 -15.69 3.17 14.05
N MET A 70 -14.87 2.12 14.19
CA MET A 70 -15.33 0.75 14.38
C MET A 70 -15.86 0.48 15.79
N SER A 71 -15.28 1.14 16.79
CA SER A 71 -15.55 0.91 18.21
C SER A 71 -16.55 1.91 18.78
N GLU A 72 -17.86 1.64 18.70
CA GLU A 72 -18.87 2.51 19.34
C GLU A 72 -18.95 2.37 20.87
N LYS A 73 -18.39 1.30 21.46
CA LYS A 73 -18.53 1.01 22.91
C LYS A 73 -17.22 0.65 23.62
N GLU A 74 -16.33 -0.15 23.02
CA GLU A 74 -14.98 -0.46 23.53
C GLU A 74 -14.03 -0.72 22.36
N LEU A 75 -12.74 -0.41 22.55
CA LEU A 75 -11.70 -0.53 21.51
C LEU A 75 -11.56 -2.00 21.09
N TYR A 76 -12.27 -2.38 20.04
CA TYR A 76 -12.33 -3.76 19.57
C TYR A 76 -11.10 -4.03 18.72
N THR A 77 -10.12 -4.71 19.31
CA THR A 77 -8.92 -5.10 18.56
C THR A 77 -9.11 -6.43 17.84
N ASP A 78 -9.96 -7.34 18.33
CA ASP A 78 -10.08 -8.73 17.85
C ASP A 78 -10.42 -8.87 16.36
N MET A 79 -10.12 -10.06 15.79
CA MET A 79 -10.38 -10.46 14.39
C MET A 79 -11.60 -9.79 13.75
N VAL A 80 -11.31 -8.75 12.97
CA VAL A 80 -12.30 -7.95 12.25
C VAL A 80 -12.86 -8.75 11.07
N SER A 81 -14.18 -8.74 10.86
CA SER A 81 -14.81 -9.33 9.68
C SER A 81 -14.97 -8.32 8.54
N PHE A 82 -15.23 -8.80 7.32
CA PHE A 82 -15.60 -7.91 6.22
C PHE A 82 -16.90 -7.13 6.48
N ALA A 83 -17.81 -7.65 7.32
CA ALA A 83 -19.04 -6.95 7.67
C ALA A 83 -18.75 -5.72 8.55
N ASP A 84 -17.87 -5.88 9.54
CA ASP A 84 -17.43 -4.78 10.42
C ASP A 84 -16.70 -3.69 9.63
N LEU A 85 -15.85 -4.11 8.67
CA LEU A 85 -15.18 -3.18 7.76
C LEU A 85 -16.18 -2.43 6.88
N ASN A 86 -17.20 -3.10 6.32
CA ASN A 86 -18.23 -2.43 5.53
C ASN A 86 -18.99 -1.40 6.36
N GLU A 87 -19.40 -1.75 7.58
CA GLU A 87 -20.12 -0.84 8.47
C GLU A 87 -19.29 0.41 8.77
N ALA A 88 -17.99 0.25 9.05
CA ALA A 88 -17.09 1.37 9.28
C ALA A 88 -16.95 2.28 8.03
N VAL A 89 -16.89 1.68 6.84
CA VAL A 89 -16.83 2.41 5.57
C VAL A 89 -18.12 3.21 5.32
N GLU A 90 -19.27 2.61 5.62
CA GLU A 90 -20.58 3.26 5.53
C GLU A 90 -20.71 4.44 6.53
N LYS A 91 -20.23 4.29 7.76
CA LYS A 91 -20.16 5.38 8.77
C LYS A 91 -19.31 6.56 8.29
N LEU A 92 -18.27 6.29 7.49
CA LEU A 92 -17.44 7.31 6.84
C LEU A 92 -18.08 7.89 5.55
N GLY A 93 -19.30 7.45 5.24
CA GLY A 93 -20.13 7.92 4.14
C GLY A 93 -19.67 7.43 2.77
N TYR A 94 -19.01 6.27 2.70
CA TYR A 94 -18.60 5.64 1.45
C TYR A 94 -19.53 4.49 1.10
N GLU A 95 -19.71 4.25 -0.19
CA GLU A 95 -20.33 3.01 -0.67
C GLU A 95 -19.26 1.93 -0.79
N SER A 96 -19.54 0.74 -0.26
CA SER A 96 -18.63 -0.38 -0.36
C SER A 96 -19.38 -1.69 -0.54
N LYS A 97 -18.69 -2.68 -1.09
CA LYS A 97 -19.25 -4.02 -1.23
C LYS A 97 -18.17 -5.08 -1.16
N ALA A 98 -18.44 -6.08 -0.33
CA ALA A 98 -17.63 -7.28 -0.25
C ALA A 98 -18.08 -8.29 -1.31
N TYR A 99 -17.12 -8.79 -2.07
CA TYR A 99 -17.32 -9.80 -3.11
C TYR A 99 -16.41 -10.99 -2.84
N LYS A 100 -16.90 -12.17 -3.20
CA LYS A 100 -16.03 -13.31 -3.43
C LYS A 100 -15.60 -13.28 -4.89
N ILE A 101 -14.30 -13.20 -5.15
CA ILE A 101 -13.74 -13.08 -6.51
C ILE A 101 -12.74 -14.21 -6.76
N ASP A 102 -12.71 -14.70 -7.99
CA ASP A 102 -11.71 -15.67 -8.44
C ASP A 102 -10.53 -14.97 -9.13
N LYS A 103 -9.51 -15.76 -9.51
CA LYS A 103 -8.33 -15.29 -10.25
C LYS A 103 -8.72 -14.59 -11.56
N GLN A 104 -9.74 -15.07 -12.27
CA GLN A 104 -10.13 -14.51 -13.57
C GLN A 104 -10.76 -13.12 -13.43
N ILE A 105 -11.54 -12.89 -12.38
CA ILE A 105 -12.10 -11.59 -12.04
C ILE A 105 -10.98 -10.66 -11.58
N LEU A 106 -10.10 -11.12 -10.69
CA LEU A 106 -8.99 -10.30 -10.20
C LEU A 106 -8.08 -9.81 -11.35
N GLU A 107 -7.81 -10.68 -12.34
CA GLU A 107 -7.05 -10.32 -13.56
C GLU A 107 -7.68 -9.16 -14.36
N LYS A 108 -9.01 -9.03 -14.34
CA LYS A 108 -9.73 -7.94 -15.02
C LYS A 108 -9.72 -6.63 -14.22
N LEU A 109 -9.60 -6.70 -12.90
CA LEU A 109 -9.63 -5.55 -11.99
C LEU A 109 -8.25 -4.86 -11.89
N VAL A 110 -7.77 -4.35 -13.02
CA VAL A 110 -6.46 -3.67 -13.10
C VAL A 110 -6.55 -2.24 -12.57
N ASN A 111 -5.56 -1.81 -11.77
CA ASN A 111 -5.47 -0.50 -11.15
C ASN A 111 -6.63 -0.15 -10.21
N VAL A 112 -7.34 -1.16 -9.68
CA VAL A 112 -8.38 -0.98 -8.67
C VAL A 112 -7.81 -1.42 -7.33
N PRO A 113 -7.55 -0.50 -6.38
CA PRO A 113 -7.19 -0.86 -5.02
C PRO A 113 -8.35 -1.60 -4.34
N MET A 114 -8.05 -2.69 -3.66
CA MET A 114 -9.03 -3.47 -2.92
C MET A 114 -8.42 -4.05 -1.65
N LEU A 115 -9.22 -4.17 -0.60
CA LEU A 115 -8.83 -4.82 0.64
C LEU A 115 -9.19 -6.30 0.53
N VAL A 116 -8.24 -7.19 0.78
CA VAL A 116 -8.40 -8.64 0.67
C VAL A 116 -7.96 -9.32 1.95
N LYS A 117 -8.51 -10.52 2.19
CA LYS A 117 -8.09 -11.39 3.28
C LYS A 117 -7.12 -12.43 2.75
N ILE A 118 -5.94 -12.52 3.35
CA ILE A 118 -5.00 -13.62 3.16
C ILE A 118 -5.39 -14.75 4.11
N GLU A 119 -5.58 -15.96 3.60
CA GLU A 119 -6.04 -17.10 4.40
C GLU A 119 -4.89 -18.03 4.79
N ASP A 120 -3.94 -18.26 3.89
CA ASP A 120 -2.84 -19.20 4.07
C ASP A 120 -1.50 -18.45 4.22
N ASP A 121 -1.30 -17.78 5.37
CA ASP A 121 -0.02 -17.18 5.79
C ASP A 121 0.50 -17.87 7.07
N PRO A 122 1.81 -18.17 7.18
CA PRO A 122 2.42 -18.69 8.41
C PRO A 122 2.17 -17.86 9.67
N ARG A 123 1.84 -16.57 9.52
CA ARG A 123 1.66 -15.57 10.59
C ARG A 123 0.20 -15.37 11.03
N PHE A 124 -0.75 -16.20 10.59
CA PHE A 124 -2.21 -16.07 10.74
C PHE A 124 -2.94 -15.35 9.58
N PRO A 125 -4.25 -15.64 9.37
CA PRO A 125 -5.06 -14.92 8.39
C PRO A 125 -5.13 -13.42 8.72
N HIS A 126 -4.86 -12.57 7.74
CA HIS A 126 -4.78 -11.12 7.94
C HIS A 126 -5.31 -10.36 6.73
N PHE A 127 -5.51 -9.04 6.88
CA PHE A 127 -5.94 -8.16 5.81
C PHE A 127 -4.78 -7.40 5.20
N VAL A 128 -4.83 -7.22 3.89
CA VAL A 128 -3.90 -6.37 3.13
C VAL A 128 -4.68 -5.60 2.07
N VAL A 129 -4.09 -4.51 1.58
CA VAL A 129 -4.58 -3.86 0.37
C VAL A 129 -3.74 -4.33 -0.81
N ILE A 130 -4.40 -4.68 -1.92
CA ILE A 130 -3.72 -5.02 -3.17
C ILE A 130 -4.09 -4.05 -4.28
N ILE A 131 -3.14 -3.86 -5.19
CA ILE A 131 -3.35 -3.15 -6.46
C ILE A 131 -2.84 -4.07 -7.56
N ASN A 132 -3.78 -4.60 -8.34
CA ASN A 132 -3.44 -5.45 -9.48
C ASN A 132 -2.95 -4.62 -10.67
N HIS A 133 -1.93 -5.13 -11.36
CA HIS A 133 -1.35 -4.51 -12.55
C HIS A 133 -1.47 -5.44 -13.76
N LYS A 134 -1.33 -4.88 -14.97
CA LYS A 134 -1.18 -5.70 -16.18
C LYS A 134 0.11 -6.53 -16.08
N GLY A 135 0.07 -7.77 -16.57
CA GLY A 135 1.21 -8.69 -16.53
C GLY A 135 1.18 -9.60 -15.31
N SER A 136 2.35 -9.99 -14.80
CA SER A 136 2.49 -11.09 -13.83
C SER A 136 2.70 -10.65 -12.38
N TYR A 137 2.55 -9.35 -12.09
CA TYR A 137 2.85 -8.77 -10.79
C TYR A 137 1.68 -7.96 -10.25
N LEU A 138 1.62 -7.81 -8.93
CA LEU A 138 0.72 -6.92 -8.21
C LEU A 138 1.47 -6.25 -7.06
N GLN A 139 0.94 -5.12 -6.57
CA GLN A 139 1.42 -4.48 -5.35
C GLN A 139 0.60 -4.96 -4.16
N VAL A 140 1.28 -5.20 -3.04
CA VAL A 140 0.66 -5.49 -1.75
C VAL A 140 1.09 -4.41 -0.77
N LEU A 141 0.12 -3.84 -0.07
CA LEU A 141 0.30 -2.91 1.03
C LEU A 141 -0.15 -3.64 2.30
N ASP A 142 0.82 -4.24 2.98
CA ASP A 142 0.62 -5.03 4.20
C ASP A 142 0.89 -4.15 5.43
N PRO A 143 -0.07 -3.92 6.34
CA PRO A 143 0.14 -3.11 7.54
C PRO A 143 1.26 -3.61 8.45
N SER A 144 1.57 -4.90 8.41
CA SER A 144 2.62 -5.55 9.21
C SER A 144 3.99 -5.53 8.51
N HIS A 145 4.06 -5.41 7.18
CA HIS A 145 5.31 -5.51 6.42
C HIS A 145 5.69 -4.27 5.58
N GLY A 146 4.74 -3.36 5.35
CA GLY A 146 4.86 -2.23 4.44
C GLY A 146 4.53 -2.63 2.99
N GLU A 147 4.79 -1.73 2.05
CA GLU A 147 4.55 -1.96 0.64
C GLU A 147 5.60 -2.90 0.02
N TYR A 148 5.16 -3.84 -0.82
CA TYR A 148 6.02 -4.66 -1.65
C TYR A 148 5.33 -5.11 -2.95
N ILE A 149 6.12 -5.66 -3.87
CA ILE A 149 5.64 -6.23 -5.14
C ILE A 149 5.69 -7.75 -5.02
N SER A 150 4.61 -8.42 -5.39
CA SER A 150 4.52 -9.88 -5.42
C SER A 150 4.22 -10.36 -6.83
N SER A 151 4.75 -11.52 -7.21
CA SER A 151 4.24 -12.19 -8.41
C SER A 151 2.83 -12.68 -8.15
N LYS A 152 1.97 -12.65 -9.16
CA LYS A 152 0.60 -13.14 -9.04
C LYS A 152 0.55 -14.61 -8.62
N ARG A 153 1.52 -15.41 -9.07
CA ARG A 153 1.64 -16.82 -8.68
C ARG A 153 1.83 -16.99 -7.18
N GLU A 154 2.77 -16.25 -6.59
CA GLU A 154 3.03 -16.28 -5.15
C GLU A 154 1.83 -15.75 -4.36
N PHE A 155 1.27 -14.62 -4.80
CA PHE A 155 0.08 -14.06 -4.17
C PHE A 155 -1.09 -15.04 -4.19
N TYR A 156 -1.35 -15.71 -5.32
CA TYR A 156 -2.41 -16.71 -5.42
C TYR A 156 -2.17 -17.93 -4.54
N SER A 157 -0.93 -18.29 -4.23
CA SER A 157 -0.66 -19.43 -3.34
C SER A 157 -1.07 -19.18 -1.88
N ILE A 158 -1.18 -17.92 -1.46
CA ILE A 158 -1.57 -17.53 -0.09
C ILE A 158 -3.00 -16.98 0.00
N TRP A 159 -3.51 -16.41 -1.10
CA TRP A 159 -4.84 -15.80 -1.17
C TRP A 159 -5.92 -16.75 -1.69
N ASP A 160 -5.59 -17.63 -2.63
CA ASP A 160 -6.53 -18.58 -3.27
C ASP A 160 -5.90 -19.96 -3.44
N ARG A 161 -5.44 -20.53 -2.32
CA ARG A 161 -4.73 -21.81 -2.28
C ARG A 161 -5.58 -22.99 -2.77
N TYR A 162 -6.88 -22.97 -2.47
CA TYR A 162 -7.80 -24.06 -2.78
C TYR A 162 -8.61 -23.84 -4.07
N ASP A 163 -8.23 -22.86 -4.91
CA ASP A 163 -8.96 -22.48 -6.14
C ASP A 163 -10.45 -22.21 -5.90
N LYS A 164 -10.78 -21.61 -4.75
CA LYS A 164 -12.14 -21.23 -4.36
C LYS A 164 -12.41 -19.75 -4.58
N GLY A 165 -11.41 -18.96 -4.94
CA GLY A 165 -11.43 -17.50 -4.90
C GLY A 165 -11.37 -16.97 -3.47
N GLY A 166 -10.94 -15.72 -3.34
CA GLY A 166 -10.85 -15.02 -2.07
C GLY A 166 -11.90 -13.92 -1.92
N TYR A 167 -12.05 -13.43 -0.69
CA TYR A 167 -12.90 -12.28 -0.40
C TYR A 167 -12.14 -10.98 -0.62
N ALA A 168 -12.81 -10.03 -1.28
CA ALA A 168 -12.30 -8.70 -1.55
C ALA A 168 -13.38 -7.65 -1.23
N LEU A 169 -12.97 -6.60 -0.53
CA LEU A 169 -13.75 -5.40 -0.30
C LEU A 169 -13.33 -4.33 -1.30
N ILE A 170 -14.31 -3.87 -2.08
CA ILE A 170 -14.15 -2.78 -3.04
C ILE A 170 -14.95 -1.58 -2.52
N ILE A 171 -14.29 -0.42 -2.48
CA ILE A 171 -14.88 0.84 -2.04
C ILE A 171 -15.02 1.76 -3.25
N VAL A 172 -16.19 2.38 -3.41
CA VAL A 172 -16.43 3.37 -4.45
C VAL A 172 -15.75 4.67 -4.05
N PRO A 173 -14.80 5.18 -4.84
CA PRO A 173 -14.09 6.41 -4.54
C PRO A 173 -15.00 7.62 -4.76
N LYS A 174 -14.88 8.65 -3.92
CA LYS A 174 -15.61 9.91 -4.12
C LYS A 174 -14.89 10.82 -5.10
N LYS A 175 -13.59 10.61 -5.27
CA LYS A 175 -12.73 11.32 -6.23
C LYS A 175 -12.35 10.41 -7.41
N THR A 176 -11.84 11.02 -8.47
CA THR A 176 -11.23 10.28 -9.57
C THR A 176 -10.03 9.50 -9.08
N LEU A 177 -10.04 8.17 -9.27
CA LEU A 177 -8.91 7.33 -8.90
C LEU A 177 -7.64 7.73 -9.64
N LYS A 178 -6.55 7.81 -8.88
CA LYS A 178 -5.21 7.98 -9.44
C LYS A 178 -4.77 6.68 -10.10
N THR A 179 -4.07 6.80 -11.22
CA THR A 179 -3.42 5.64 -11.84
C THR A 179 -2.20 5.23 -11.01
N PHE A 180 -2.22 4.01 -10.50
CA PHE A 180 -1.07 3.42 -9.83
C PHE A 180 -0.09 2.86 -10.86
N LYS A 181 1.14 3.35 -10.87
CA LYS A 181 2.19 2.83 -11.76
C LYS A 181 3.06 1.85 -10.98
N LEU A 182 3.20 0.64 -11.51
CA LEU A 182 4.16 -0.32 -11.01
C LEU A 182 5.56 0.06 -11.48
N ASN A 183 6.38 0.57 -10.57
CA ASN A 183 7.79 0.78 -10.82
C ASN A 183 8.54 -0.51 -10.48
N LEU A 184 8.67 -1.40 -11.47
CA LEU A 184 9.65 -2.48 -11.34
C LEU A 184 11.04 -1.85 -11.42
N PRO A 185 12.01 -2.30 -10.60
CA PRO A 185 13.39 -1.92 -10.85
C PRO A 185 13.68 -2.28 -12.32
N ASN A 186 14.15 -1.28 -13.09
CA ASN A 186 14.77 -1.57 -14.39
C ASN A 186 15.75 -2.72 -14.16
N LYS A 187 15.88 -3.68 -15.09
CA LYS A 187 16.91 -4.73 -15.02
C LYS A 187 18.27 -4.07 -14.73
N ILE A 188 18.61 -3.91 -13.46
CA ILE A 188 19.95 -3.54 -13.02
C ILE A 188 20.75 -4.78 -13.35
N ASN A 189 21.85 -4.57 -14.08
CA ASN A 189 22.80 -5.55 -14.56
C ASN A 189 23.17 -6.63 -13.51
N TYR A 190 22.32 -7.63 -13.33
CA TYR A 190 22.69 -8.90 -12.70
C TYR A 190 23.21 -9.83 -13.80
N GLU A 191 24.23 -9.38 -14.54
CA GLU A 191 25.24 -10.32 -15.02
C GLU A 191 26.02 -10.71 -13.76
N PHE A 192 25.55 -11.74 -13.07
CA PHE A 192 26.44 -12.49 -12.19
C PHE A 192 27.50 -13.08 -13.11
N ASP A 193 28.66 -12.45 -13.14
CA ASP A 193 29.83 -13.00 -13.80
C ASP A 193 30.25 -14.26 -13.01
N PHE A 194 29.72 -15.41 -13.42
CA PHE A 194 30.02 -16.72 -12.84
C PHE A 194 31.50 -17.11 -12.99
N ASN A 195 32.32 -16.28 -13.63
CA ASN A 195 33.76 -16.47 -13.73
C ASN A 195 34.52 -16.16 -12.44
N PHE A 196 33.87 -15.68 -11.37
CA PHE A 196 34.54 -15.46 -10.08
C PHE A 196 34.88 -16.75 -9.31
N PHE A 197 34.40 -17.91 -9.77
CA PHE A 197 34.65 -19.23 -9.15
C PHE A 197 35.55 -20.17 -9.99
N LYS A 198 36.39 -19.62 -10.88
CA LYS A 198 37.37 -20.42 -11.64
C LYS A 198 38.80 -20.13 -11.23
#